data_AF-M0ISA4-F1
#
_entry.id   AF-M0ISA4-F1
#
_cell.length_a   1.000
_cell.length_b   1.000
_cell.length_c   1.000
_cell.angle_alpha   90.00
_cell.angle_beta   90.00
_cell.angle_gamma   90.00
#
_symmetry.space_group_name_H-M   'P 1'
#
loop_
_entity.id
_entity.type
_entity.pdbx_description
1 polymer ?
#
loop_
_entity_poly.entity_id
_entity_poly.type
_entity_poly.pdbx_seq_one_letter_code
_entity_poly.pdbx_strand_id
1 'polypeptide(L)'
;MHTLGRVWARLREAISSGEGQSEWSLKWSRQVESRWSRPKETVDCFRFDDGYVTTVKYETRDVTWQLTPGQVPLASALAMATLYLEHKLTPQTDPEGRPFIGLADHGPVQVFEEIPPEPVEYVYLDGIRTLEEFPDFLTIDNDLRSVFDQMAPAQSRTSR
;
A
#
# COMPACT_ATOMS: atom_id res chain seq x y z
N MET A 1 5.31 -21.51 -0.97
CA MET A 1 5.70 -21.23 -2.37
C MET A 1 5.97 -19.73 -2.45
N HIS A 2 7.22 -19.28 -2.26
CA HIS A 2 7.61 -17.86 -2.16
C HIS A 2 8.72 -17.53 -3.17
N THR A 3 8.68 -18.13 -4.35
CA THR A 3 9.76 -18.03 -5.33
C THR A 3 9.72 -16.71 -6.08
N LEU A 4 8.53 -16.20 -6.41
CA LEU A 4 8.38 -14.96 -7.21
C LEU A 4 8.71 -13.71 -6.39
N GLY A 5 8.22 -13.61 -5.15
CA GLY A 5 8.52 -12.48 -4.26
C GLY A 5 10.02 -12.29 -3.99
N ARG A 6 10.77 -13.40 -3.85
CA ARG A 6 12.23 -13.35 -3.61
C ARG A 6 13.04 -12.95 -4.84
N VAL A 7 12.57 -13.25 -6.04
CA VAL A 7 13.23 -12.85 -7.29
C VAL A 7 13.05 -11.34 -7.50
N TRP A 8 11.84 -10.82 -7.27
CA TRP A 8 11.56 -9.39 -7.34
C TRP A 8 12.38 -8.56 -6.35
N ALA A 9 12.45 -8.97 -5.08
CA ALA A 9 13.19 -8.24 -4.05
C ALA A 9 14.66 -7.97 -4.44
N ARG A 10 15.30 -8.94 -5.12
CA ARG A 10 16.68 -8.81 -5.64
C ARG A 10 16.78 -7.89 -6.87
N LEU A 11 15.76 -7.89 -7.72
CA LEU A 11 15.68 -7.03 -8.91
C LEU A 11 15.48 -5.56 -8.51
N ARG A 12 14.70 -5.29 -7.47
CA ARG A 12 14.45 -3.93 -6.96
C ARG A 12 15.71 -3.23 -6.44
N GLU A 13 16.60 -3.94 -5.74
CA GLU A 13 17.88 -3.39 -5.29
C GLU A 13 18.74 -2.90 -6.47
N ALA A 14 18.62 -3.54 -7.64
CA ALA A 14 19.35 -3.14 -8.84
C ALA A 14 18.69 -1.97 -9.61
N ILE A 15 17.36 -1.86 -9.58
CA ILE A 15 16.59 -0.88 -10.38
C ILE A 15 16.47 0.49 -9.70
N SER A 16 16.61 0.58 -8.38
CA SER A 16 16.47 1.83 -7.58
C SER A 16 17.44 2.98 -7.94
N SER A 17 18.24 2.84 -9.01
CA SER A 17 19.18 3.84 -9.53
C SER A 17 18.68 4.65 -10.75
N GLY A 18 17.41 4.47 -11.19
CA GLY A 18 16.88 5.08 -12.42
C GLY A 18 15.71 6.06 -12.25
N GLU A 19 15.91 7.29 -12.71
CA GLU A 19 14.92 8.31 -13.14
C GLU A 19 13.94 8.92 -12.12
N GLY A 20 14.32 10.08 -11.57
CA GLY A 20 13.62 11.37 -11.78
C GLY A 20 12.14 11.52 -11.39
N GLN A 21 11.49 10.55 -10.76
CA GLN A 21 10.17 10.75 -10.16
C GLN A 21 10.36 11.57 -8.89
N SER A 22 9.63 12.70 -8.76
CA SER A 22 9.56 13.41 -7.48
C SER A 22 9.10 12.43 -6.42
N GLU A 23 10.01 12.13 -5.51
CA GLU A 23 9.80 11.20 -4.42
C GLU A 23 8.64 11.69 -3.55
N TRP A 24 7.88 10.73 -3.01
CA TRP A 24 6.85 11.04 -2.05
C TRP A 24 7.48 11.61 -0.78
N SER A 25 6.79 12.56 -0.16
CA SER A 25 7.19 13.09 1.14
C SER A 25 6.04 12.95 2.12
N LEU A 26 6.32 12.34 3.28
CA LEU A 26 5.40 12.36 4.42
C LEU A 26 5.29 13.81 4.91
N LYS A 27 4.10 14.39 4.81
CA LYS A 27 3.83 15.77 5.22
C LYS A 27 3.43 15.86 6.68
N TRP A 28 2.64 14.91 7.15
CA TRP A 28 2.33 14.75 8.56
C TRP A 28 1.85 13.35 8.86
N SER A 29 1.98 13.01 10.14
CA SER A 29 1.36 11.87 10.79
C SER A 29 0.75 12.35 12.10
N ARG A 30 -0.52 12.03 12.31
CA ARG A 30 -1.34 12.36 13.49
C ARG A 30 -2.00 11.07 13.98
N GLN A 31 -2.66 11.11 15.14
CA GLN A 31 -3.28 9.92 15.75
C GLN A 31 -4.35 9.24 14.86
N VAL A 32 -4.98 9.99 13.95
CA VAL A 32 -6.09 9.48 13.14
C VAL A 32 -5.89 9.70 11.64
N GLU A 33 -4.76 10.29 11.22
CA GLU A 33 -4.51 10.56 9.80
C GLU A 33 -3.02 10.70 9.51
N SER A 34 -2.62 10.29 8.32
CA SER A 34 -1.30 10.53 7.74
C SER A 34 -1.46 10.99 6.29
N ARG A 35 -0.55 11.85 5.85
CA ARG A 35 -0.55 12.39 4.49
C ARG A 35 0.83 12.30 3.86
N TRP A 36 0.88 11.72 2.66
CA TRP A 36 2.02 11.82 1.75
C TRP A 36 1.65 12.70 0.57
N SER A 37 2.61 13.44 0.06
CA SER A 37 2.39 14.21 -1.16
C SER A 37 3.61 14.22 -2.07
N ARG A 38 3.32 14.32 -3.35
CA ARG A 38 4.25 14.68 -4.42
C ARG A 38 3.56 15.72 -5.31
N PRO A 39 4.24 16.36 -6.28
CA PRO A 39 3.58 17.30 -7.16
C PRO A 39 2.31 16.71 -7.78
N LYS A 40 1.18 17.43 -7.61
CA LYS A 40 -0.14 17.09 -8.18
C LYS A 40 -0.86 15.88 -7.58
N GLU A 41 -0.28 15.22 -6.58
CA GLU A 41 -0.86 14.03 -5.96
C GLU A 41 -0.69 14.03 -4.44
N THR A 42 -1.74 13.60 -3.75
CA THR A 42 -1.75 13.43 -2.30
C THR A 42 -2.32 12.06 -1.97
N VAL A 43 -1.67 11.33 -1.06
CA VAL A 43 -2.21 10.10 -0.47
C VAL A 43 -2.55 10.40 0.98
N ASP A 44 -3.77 10.08 1.38
CA ASP A 44 -4.25 10.18 2.75
C ASP A 44 -4.61 8.79 3.27
N CYS A 45 -4.13 8.44 4.46
CA CYS A 45 -4.62 7.30 5.23
C CYS A 45 -5.19 7.83 6.53
N PHE A 46 -6.48 7.58 6.79
CA PHE A 46 -7.17 8.14 7.95
C PHE A 46 -8.14 7.15 8.57
N ARG A 47 -8.40 7.33 9.86
CA ARG A 47 -9.38 6.54 10.60
C ARG A 47 -10.79 6.92 10.16
N PHE A 48 -11.60 5.93 9.87
CA PHE A 48 -13.01 6.07 9.53
C PHE A 48 -13.78 4.98 10.29
N ASP A 49 -14.68 5.42 11.19
CA ASP A 49 -15.41 4.54 12.10
C ASP A 49 -14.44 3.63 12.92
N ASP A 50 -14.62 2.31 12.82
CA ASP A 50 -13.79 1.30 13.49
C ASP A 50 -12.59 0.83 12.66
N GLY A 51 -12.35 1.40 11.47
CA GLY A 51 -11.24 1.04 10.60
C GLY A 51 -10.50 2.23 10.00
N TYR A 52 -9.77 1.97 8.92
CA TYR A 52 -8.96 2.97 8.22
C TYR A 52 -9.25 2.90 6.72
N VAL A 53 -9.19 4.07 6.09
CA VAL A 53 -9.40 4.26 4.66
C VAL A 53 -8.18 4.96 4.09
N THR A 54 -7.73 4.50 2.92
CA THR A 54 -6.67 5.16 2.17
C THR A 54 -7.24 5.72 0.88
N THR A 55 -6.88 6.95 0.54
CA THR A 55 -7.29 7.63 -0.70
C THR A 55 -6.09 8.24 -1.42
N VAL A 56 -6.22 8.44 -2.73
CA VAL A 56 -5.34 9.28 -3.53
C VAL A 56 -6.15 10.41 -4.17
N LYS A 57 -5.68 11.64 -4.00
CA LYS A 57 -6.19 12.84 -4.69
C LYS A 57 -5.26 13.23 -5.84
N TYR A 58 -5.83 13.42 -7.03
CA TYR A 58 -5.15 14.02 -8.18
C TYR A 58 -5.57 15.48 -8.33
N GLU A 59 -4.68 16.41 -7.99
CA GLU A 59 -4.99 17.85 -7.98
C GLU A 59 -5.33 18.38 -9.38
N THR A 60 -4.68 17.84 -10.43
CA THR A 60 -4.92 18.26 -11.82
C THR A 60 -6.30 17.91 -12.35
N ARG A 61 -6.95 16.91 -11.77
CA ARG A 61 -8.26 16.41 -12.22
C ARG A 61 -9.38 16.74 -11.23
N ASP A 62 -9.01 17.26 -10.05
CA ASP A 62 -9.90 17.43 -8.90
C ASP A 62 -10.72 16.16 -8.58
N VAL A 63 -10.04 15.01 -8.61
CA VAL A 63 -10.64 13.70 -8.30
C VAL A 63 -9.89 13.05 -7.15
N THR A 64 -10.66 12.48 -6.23
CA THR A 64 -10.19 11.60 -5.16
C THR A 64 -10.68 10.18 -5.42
N TRP A 65 -9.75 9.22 -5.40
CA TRP A 65 -10.04 7.80 -5.52
C TRP A 65 -9.73 7.09 -4.21
N GLN A 66 -10.59 6.15 -3.82
CA GLN A 66 -10.31 5.28 -2.67
C GLN A 66 -9.40 4.14 -3.12
N LEU A 67 -8.33 3.90 -2.36
CA LEU A 67 -7.40 2.78 -2.57
C LEU A 67 -7.84 1.53 -1.79
N THR A 68 -8.53 1.71 -0.67
CA THR A 68 -9.17 0.63 0.07
C THR A 68 -10.59 0.37 -0.47
N PRO A 69 -11.16 -0.84 -0.37
CA PRO A 69 -12.55 -1.10 -0.77
C PRO A 69 -13.57 -0.56 0.25
N GLY A 70 -13.10 -0.11 1.40
CA GLY A 70 -13.89 0.41 2.52
C GLY A 70 -12.98 0.61 3.73
N GLN A 71 -13.54 0.49 4.92
CA GLN A 71 -12.76 0.46 6.16
C GLN A 71 -12.05 -0.89 6.32
N VAL A 72 -10.73 -0.85 6.51
CA VAL A 72 -9.88 -2.02 6.73
C VAL A 72 -8.98 -1.81 7.96
N PRO A 73 -8.32 -2.85 8.50
CA PRO A 73 -7.32 -2.67 9.56
C PRO A 73 -6.21 -1.67 9.15
N LEU A 74 -5.60 -0.99 10.13
CA LEU A 74 -4.56 0.02 9.87
C LEU A 74 -3.43 -0.52 8.99
N ALA A 75 -2.90 -1.71 9.31
CA ALA A 75 -1.81 -2.30 8.53
C ALA A 75 -2.23 -2.58 7.08
N SER A 76 -3.46 -3.04 6.85
CA SER A 76 -4.03 -3.22 5.51
C SER A 76 -4.17 -1.89 4.74
N ALA A 77 -4.67 -0.84 5.39
CA ALA A 77 -4.79 0.49 4.79
C ALA A 77 -3.41 1.07 4.42
N LEU A 78 -2.42 0.88 5.30
CA LEU A 78 -1.04 1.28 5.06
C LEU A 78 -0.37 0.44 3.97
N ALA A 79 -0.65 -0.86 3.87
CA ALA A 79 -0.13 -1.68 2.77
C ALA A 79 -0.62 -1.17 1.41
N MET A 80 -1.89 -0.80 1.29
CA MET A 80 -2.44 -0.21 0.07
C MET A 80 -1.90 1.20 -0.20
N ALA A 81 -1.64 1.99 0.85
CA ALA A 81 -0.93 3.26 0.71
C ALA A 81 0.47 3.03 0.15
N THR A 82 1.28 2.17 0.79
CA THR A 82 2.65 1.84 0.38
C THR A 82 2.70 1.28 -1.04
N LEU A 83 1.75 0.43 -1.43
CA LEU A 83 1.62 -0.07 -2.81
C LEU A 83 1.53 1.08 -3.81
N TYR A 84 0.68 2.08 -3.54
CA TYR A 84 0.53 3.23 -4.43
C TYR A 84 1.72 4.19 -4.37
N LEU A 85 2.32 4.35 -3.19
CA LEU A 85 3.49 5.20 -3.00
C LEU A 85 4.68 4.67 -3.82
N GLU A 86 4.95 3.37 -3.74
CA GLU A 86 6.11 2.74 -4.37
C GLU A 86 5.88 2.37 -5.84
N HIS A 87 4.70 1.82 -6.16
CA HIS A 87 4.46 1.17 -7.45
C HIS A 87 3.42 1.89 -8.31
N LYS A 88 2.73 2.91 -7.77
CA LYS A 88 1.63 3.61 -8.46
C LYS A 88 0.45 2.72 -8.83
N LEU A 89 0.26 1.62 -8.11
CA LEU A 89 -0.80 0.65 -8.36
C LEU A 89 -1.96 0.83 -7.40
N THR A 90 -3.17 0.67 -7.93
CA THR A 90 -4.41 0.60 -7.15
C THR A 90 -4.83 -0.86 -7.04
N PRO A 91 -5.11 -1.39 -5.82
CA PRO A 91 -5.63 -2.75 -5.67
C PRO A 91 -6.91 -2.96 -6.48
N GLN A 92 -7.05 -4.16 -7.06
CA GLN A 92 -8.32 -4.62 -7.62
C GLN A 92 -9.18 -5.22 -6.51
N THR A 93 -10.48 -5.37 -6.76
CA THR A 93 -11.41 -5.97 -5.80
C THR A 93 -12.01 -7.23 -6.40
N ASP A 94 -11.96 -8.34 -5.65
CA ASP A 94 -12.58 -9.61 -6.06
C ASP A 94 -14.13 -9.56 -5.90
N PRO A 95 -14.88 -10.57 -6.38
CA PRO A 95 -16.34 -10.60 -6.22
C PRO A 95 -16.83 -10.53 -4.77
N GLU A 96 -16.01 -10.96 -3.82
CA GLU A 96 -16.27 -10.92 -2.37
C GLU A 96 -15.94 -9.57 -1.73
N GLY A 97 -15.45 -8.59 -2.50
CA GLY A 97 -15.11 -7.25 -2.00
C GLY A 97 -13.70 -7.15 -1.43
N ARG A 98 -12.84 -8.15 -1.66
CA ARG A 98 -11.51 -8.24 -1.07
C ARG A 98 -10.47 -7.61 -2.00
N PRO A 99 -9.61 -6.71 -1.49
CA PRO A 99 -8.60 -6.04 -2.26
C PRO A 99 -7.40 -6.95 -2.52
N PHE A 100 -6.97 -7.04 -3.78
CA PHE A 100 -5.83 -7.84 -4.18
C PHE A 100 -4.96 -7.13 -5.23
N ILE A 101 -3.72 -7.60 -5.35
CA ILE A 101 -2.80 -7.26 -6.45
C ILE A 101 -2.20 -8.55 -7.03
N GLY A 102 -1.88 -8.57 -8.31
CA GLY A 102 -1.09 -9.66 -8.89
C GLY A 102 0.39 -9.46 -8.57
N LEU A 103 1.13 -10.55 -8.37
CA LEU A 103 2.58 -10.55 -8.26
C LEU A 103 3.15 -11.39 -9.40
N ALA A 104 3.80 -10.71 -10.34
CA ALA A 104 4.55 -11.31 -11.43
C ALA A 104 6.04 -11.40 -11.09
N ASP A 105 6.83 -12.04 -11.96
CA ASP A 105 8.29 -12.12 -11.85
C ASP A 105 8.96 -10.74 -11.76
N HIS A 106 8.32 -9.74 -12.38
CA HIS A 106 8.79 -8.38 -12.47
C HIS A 106 8.12 -7.43 -11.47
N GLY A 107 7.43 -7.96 -10.46
CA GLY A 107 6.86 -7.17 -9.36
C GLY A 107 5.33 -7.15 -9.32
N PRO A 108 4.75 -6.29 -8.47
CA PRO A 108 3.30 -6.18 -8.36
C PRO A 108 2.71 -5.59 -9.65
N VAL A 109 1.56 -6.10 -10.07
CA VAL A 109 0.85 -5.70 -11.30
C VAL A 109 -0.67 -5.67 -11.07
N GLN A 110 -1.36 -4.78 -11.76
CA GLN A 110 -2.82 -4.80 -11.81
C GLN A 110 -3.30 -5.89 -12.78
N VAL A 111 -4.23 -6.73 -12.33
CA VAL A 111 -4.82 -7.80 -13.14
C VAL A 111 -6.19 -7.33 -13.61
N PHE A 112 -6.34 -7.13 -14.91
CA PHE A 112 -7.61 -6.66 -15.52
C PHE A 112 -8.38 -7.75 -16.27
N GLU A 113 -7.70 -8.83 -16.62
CA GLU A 113 -8.26 -9.93 -17.40
C GLU A 113 -8.18 -11.24 -16.60
N GLU A 114 -9.16 -12.13 -16.82
CA GLU A 114 -9.22 -13.44 -16.14
C GLU A 114 -7.99 -14.30 -16.42
N ILE A 115 -7.41 -14.16 -17.62
CA ILE A 115 -6.16 -14.80 -18.02
C ILE A 115 -5.12 -13.71 -18.24
N PRO A 116 -4.28 -13.41 -17.23
CA PRO A 116 -3.23 -12.43 -17.40
C PRO A 116 -2.21 -12.90 -18.47
N PRO A 117 -1.51 -11.96 -19.13
CA PRO A 117 -0.55 -12.27 -20.19
C PRO A 117 0.64 -13.10 -19.70
N GLU A 118 0.86 -13.13 -18.38
CA GLU A 118 1.85 -13.97 -17.70
C GLU A 118 1.25 -14.55 -16.40
N PRO A 119 1.82 -15.64 -15.85
CA PRO A 119 1.41 -16.15 -14.55
C PRO A 119 1.61 -15.13 -13.43
N VAL A 120 0.58 -14.93 -12.60
CA VAL A 120 0.63 -14.04 -11.44
C VAL A 120 0.16 -14.79 -10.19
N GLU A 121 0.77 -14.48 -9.05
CA GLU A 121 0.26 -14.86 -7.74
C GLU A 121 -0.66 -13.76 -7.20
N TYR A 122 -1.88 -14.12 -6.76
CA TYR A 122 -2.80 -13.15 -6.17
C TYR A 122 -2.44 -12.90 -4.71
N VAL A 123 -2.11 -11.65 -4.38
CA VAL A 123 -1.76 -11.21 -3.03
C VAL A 123 -2.88 -10.32 -2.49
N TYR A 124 -3.58 -10.83 -1.47
CA TYR A 124 -4.67 -10.13 -0.80
C TYR A 124 -4.15 -9.17 0.27
N LEU A 125 -4.77 -7.99 0.36
CA LEU A 125 -4.32 -6.88 1.19
C LEU A 125 -5.29 -6.53 2.33
N ASP A 126 -6.37 -7.30 2.52
CA ASP A 126 -7.36 -7.14 3.60
C ASP A 126 -7.02 -7.90 4.89
N GLY A 127 -6.13 -8.88 4.81
CA GLY A 127 -5.78 -9.75 5.93
C GLY A 127 -4.63 -9.25 6.82
N ILE A 128 -4.01 -8.12 6.47
CA ILE A 128 -2.75 -7.65 7.08
C ILE A 128 -3.07 -6.93 8.40
N ARG A 129 -2.50 -7.43 9.50
CA ARG A 129 -2.73 -6.95 10.87
C ARG A 129 -1.54 -6.21 11.45
N THR A 130 -0.32 -6.57 11.06
CA THR A 130 0.92 -5.90 11.50
C THR A 130 1.79 -5.54 10.32
N LEU A 131 2.80 -4.70 10.54
CA LEU A 131 3.75 -4.35 9.47
C LEU A 131 4.56 -5.58 9.02
N GLU A 132 4.85 -6.50 9.92
CA GLU A 132 5.61 -7.74 9.64
C GLU A 132 4.88 -8.69 8.69
N GLU A 133 3.57 -8.52 8.51
CA GLU A 133 2.76 -9.27 7.54
C GLU A 133 2.70 -8.60 6.16
N PHE A 134 3.43 -7.50 5.94
CA PHE A 134 3.49 -6.85 4.64
C PHE A 134 4.07 -7.79 3.58
N PRO A 135 3.50 -7.81 2.36
CA PRO A 135 4.12 -8.50 1.23
C PRO A 135 5.56 -8.02 1.00
N ASP A 136 6.46 -8.95 0.67
CA ASP A 136 7.90 -8.70 0.48
C ASP A 136 8.24 -7.59 -0.55
N PHE A 137 7.30 -7.28 -1.45
CA PHE A 137 7.47 -6.21 -2.45
C PHE A 137 7.15 -4.80 -1.91
N LEU A 138 6.67 -4.66 -0.67
CA LEU A 138 6.44 -3.39 0.01
C LEU A 138 7.55 -3.14 1.05
N THR A 139 8.05 -1.91 1.11
CA THR A 139 9.11 -1.55 2.05
C THR A 139 8.52 -1.06 3.37
N ILE A 140 9.13 -1.49 4.48
CA ILE A 140 8.83 -1.00 5.83
C ILE A 140 9.98 -0.11 6.29
N ASP A 141 9.91 1.18 5.97
CA ASP A 141 10.88 2.18 6.42
C ASP A 141 10.52 2.75 7.82
N ASN A 142 11.38 3.64 8.33
CA ASN A 142 11.18 4.26 9.64
C ASN A 142 9.95 5.19 9.68
N ASP A 143 9.63 5.84 8.56
CA ASP A 143 8.49 6.75 8.46
C ASP A 143 7.18 5.96 8.57
N LEU A 144 7.06 4.84 7.84
CA LEU A 144 5.92 3.95 7.90
C LEU A 144 5.75 3.34 9.30
N ARG A 145 6.85 2.92 9.95
CA ARG A 145 6.81 2.46 11.34
C ARG A 145 6.29 3.54 12.28
N SER A 146 6.77 4.78 12.12
CA SER A 146 6.32 5.91 12.92
C SER A 146 4.83 6.21 12.72
N VAL A 147 4.35 6.17 11.46
CA VAL A 147 2.93 6.33 11.13
C VAL A 147 2.09 5.25 11.80
N PHE A 148 2.49 3.98 11.67
CA PHE A 148 1.78 2.86 12.29
C PHE A 148 1.71 3.03 13.82
N ASP A 149 2.84 3.28 14.48
CA ASP A 149 2.92 3.43 15.93
C ASP A 149 2.07 4.60 16.44
N GLN A 150 1.98 5.68 15.66
CA GLN A 150 1.22 6.87 16.00
C GLN A 150 -0.29 6.69 15.80
N MET A 151 -0.70 6.00 14.73
CA MET A 151 -2.08 5.79 14.36
C MET A 151 -2.70 4.54 15.01
N ALA A 152 -1.88 3.59 15.47
CA ALA A 152 -2.36 2.36 16.09
C ALA A 152 -3.22 2.66 17.34
N PRO A 153 -4.37 1.97 17.52
CA PRO A 153 -5.19 2.12 18.72
C PRO A 153 -4.39 1.84 20.00
N ALA A 154 -4.73 2.52 21.10
CA ALA A 154 -4.02 2.40 22.37
C ALA A 154 -3.94 0.96 22.92
N GLN A 155 -4.85 0.06 22.52
CA GLN A 155 -4.87 -1.35 22.91
C GLN A 155 -3.73 -2.18 22.29
N SER A 156 -3.09 -1.68 21.22
CA SER A 156 -1.96 -2.32 20.54
C SER A 156 -0.63 -2.11 21.26
N ARG A 157 -0.56 -1.17 22.22
CA ARG A 157 0.68 -0.78 22.92
C ARG A 157 1.00 -1.63 24.15
N THR A 158 0.11 -2.54 24.54
CA THR A 158 0.23 -3.35 25.77
C THR A 158 0.80 -4.75 25.58
N SER A 159 1.26 -5.11 24.38
CA SER A 159 1.99 -6.35 24.13
C SER A 159 3.45 -6.04 23.83
N ARG A 160 4.19 -5.60 24.85
CA ARG A 160 5.65 -5.54 24.82
C ARG A 160 6.20 -6.01 26.15
#